data_AF-A0A0F4YSK6-F1
#
_entry.id   AF-A0A0F4YSK6-F1
#
_cell.length_a   1.000
_cell.length_b   1.000
_cell.length_c   1.000
_cell.angle_alpha   90.00
_cell.angle_beta   90.00
_cell.angle_gamma   90.00
#
_symmetry.space_group_name_H-M   'P 1'
#
loop_
_entity.id
_entity.type
_entity.pdbx_description
1 polymer ?
#
loop_
_entity_poly.entity_id
_entity_poly.type
_entity_poly.pdbx_seq_one_letter_code
_entity_poly.pdbx_strand_id
1 'polypeptide(L)'
;MRYHTSSDPRSRRQDNYGLNHKQLQDLDHWPPNSGYLDYITDNRNQHYWRAYVGQSEAPLLRIKHHMRTIYSGDHDTLHYYIVHKGSGHRQANFIRLWTIVYPPTMDTSVLVVTSNVLEMVMTRAFQSHLPEVLEKYFGGPPDMEGSKYSGVGLNIVPPQSGFTKSDSLIWTFNFRRYILSPESFEAALLEPKRQQC
;
A
#
# COMPACT_ATOMS: atom_id res chain seq x y z
N MET A 1 14.41 -49.45 -2.32
CA MET A 1 13.48 -48.47 -2.90
C MET A 1 12.20 -48.45 -2.07
N ARG A 2 11.99 -47.42 -1.25
CA ARG A 2 10.67 -47.07 -0.70
C ARG A 2 10.55 -45.56 -0.79
N TYR A 3 9.62 -45.08 -1.62
CA TYR A 3 9.22 -43.68 -1.65
C TYR A 3 8.22 -43.46 -0.51
N HIS A 4 8.58 -42.62 0.46
CA HIS A 4 7.62 -42.01 1.38
C HIS A 4 7.22 -40.65 0.78
N THR A 5 6.03 -40.57 0.19
CA THR A 5 5.39 -39.31 -0.12
C THR A 5 4.59 -38.84 1.09
N SER A 6 5.20 -38.02 1.92
CA SER A 6 4.49 -37.20 2.92
C SER A 6 4.13 -35.87 2.28
N SER A 7 2.90 -35.76 1.76
CA SER A 7 2.34 -34.48 1.30
C SER A 7 1.67 -33.76 2.49
N ASP A 8 2.44 -32.96 3.20
CA ASP A 8 1.92 -32.03 4.21
C ASP A 8 1.11 -30.91 3.51
N PRO A 9 -0.20 -30.76 3.77
CA PRO A 9 -1.03 -29.71 3.18
C PRO A 9 -0.61 -28.28 3.59
N ARG A 10 0.32 -28.09 4.54
CA ARG A 10 0.91 -26.79 4.88
C ARG A 10 1.96 -26.32 3.87
N SER A 11 2.62 -27.25 3.17
CA SER A 11 3.64 -26.92 2.16
C SER A 11 3.02 -26.27 0.92
N ARG A 12 1.84 -26.73 0.47
CA ARG A 12 1.17 -26.19 -0.73
C ARG A 12 0.57 -24.78 -0.57
N ARG A 13 0.47 -24.25 0.65
CA ARG A 13 -0.06 -22.88 0.88
C ARG A 13 1.01 -21.79 0.80
N GLN A 14 2.29 -22.14 0.92
CA GLN A 14 3.39 -21.17 0.89
C GLN A 14 3.72 -20.70 -0.54
N ASP A 15 3.47 -21.53 -1.55
CA ASP A 15 3.91 -21.30 -2.93
C ASP A 15 2.99 -20.37 -3.74
N ASN A 16 1.78 -20.05 -3.23
CA ASN A 16 0.74 -19.35 -4.01
C ASN A 16 0.74 -17.82 -3.89
N TYR A 17 1.51 -17.24 -2.97
CA TYR A 17 1.68 -15.80 -2.93
C TYR A 17 3.08 -15.51 -3.42
N GLY A 18 3.17 -15.35 -4.74
CA GLY A 18 4.40 -15.02 -5.43
C GLY A 18 5.10 -13.90 -4.68
N LEU A 19 6.38 -14.10 -4.46
CA LEU A 19 7.28 -13.08 -3.97
C LEU A 19 8.41 -13.13 -4.97
N ASN A 20 8.81 -11.99 -5.52
CA ASN A 20 10.04 -11.99 -6.29
C ASN A 20 11.18 -12.26 -5.31
N HIS A 21 11.60 -13.54 -5.21
CA HIS A 21 12.58 -14.02 -4.23
C HIS A 21 13.90 -13.22 -4.29
N LYS A 22 14.18 -12.60 -5.44
CA LYS A 22 15.32 -11.70 -5.64
C LYS A 22 15.30 -10.46 -4.74
N GLN A 23 14.13 -9.94 -4.36
CA GLN A 23 14.02 -8.69 -3.58
C GLN A 23 14.13 -8.89 -2.06
N LEU A 24 13.90 -10.12 -1.57
CA LEU A 24 14.06 -10.47 -0.15
C LEU A 24 15.46 -10.96 0.20
N GLN A 25 16.18 -11.52 -0.78
CA GLN A 25 17.52 -12.06 -0.57
C GLN A 25 18.58 -10.98 -0.39
N ASP A 26 18.26 -9.75 -0.73
CA ASP A 26 19.21 -8.65 -0.74
C ASP A 26 18.97 -7.75 0.48
N LEU A 27 19.46 -8.18 1.65
CA LEU A 27 19.22 -7.52 2.94
C LEU A 27 19.77 -6.07 2.99
N ASP A 28 20.67 -5.71 2.09
CA ASP A 28 21.16 -4.33 1.88
C ASP A 28 20.15 -3.41 1.18
N HIS A 29 19.02 -3.93 0.68
CA HIS A 29 18.08 -3.20 -0.16
C HIS A 29 17.03 -2.35 0.57
N TRP A 30 16.96 -2.43 1.90
CA TRP A 30 15.98 -1.68 2.69
C TRP A 30 16.59 -0.92 3.87
N PRO A 31 17.38 0.16 3.59
CA PRO A 31 17.93 0.99 4.65
C PRO A 31 16.85 1.67 5.49
N PRO A 32 17.15 2.07 6.72
CA PRO A 32 16.26 2.89 7.54
C PRO A 32 15.79 4.16 6.81
N ASN A 33 14.66 4.73 7.26
CA ASN A 33 14.12 6.00 6.75
C ASN A 33 13.92 5.98 5.23
N SER A 34 13.32 4.90 4.74
CA SER A 34 13.04 4.71 3.32
C SER A 34 11.55 4.71 3.03
N GLY A 35 11.22 5.22 1.85
CA GLY A 35 9.91 5.04 1.24
C GLY A 35 9.87 3.83 0.32
N TYR A 36 8.69 3.26 0.18
CA TYR A 36 8.43 2.13 -0.68
C TYR A 36 7.11 2.30 -1.43
N LEU A 37 7.07 1.73 -2.63
CA LEU A 37 5.83 1.44 -3.34
C LEU A 37 5.56 -0.05 -3.13
N ASP A 38 4.41 -0.34 -2.55
CA ASP A 38 3.79 -1.65 -2.67
C ASP A 38 2.76 -1.59 -3.81
N TYR A 39 2.96 -2.41 -4.84
CA TYR A 39 2.06 -2.46 -5.99
C TYR A 39 1.52 -3.86 -6.22
N ILE A 40 0.21 -3.91 -6.45
CA ILE A 40 -0.52 -5.16 -6.66
C ILE A 40 -0.63 -5.42 -8.16
N THR A 41 -0.24 -6.61 -8.60
CA THR A 41 -0.50 -7.13 -9.96
C THR A 41 -1.50 -8.29 -9.91
N ASP A 42 -2.14 -8.61 -11.04
CA ASP A 42 -3.04 -9.77 -11.17
C ASP A 42 -2.61 -10.63 -12.37
N ASN A 43 -2.30 -11.90 -12.16
CA ASN A 43 -1.80 -12.77 -13.24
C ASN A 43 -2.86 -13.10 -14.31
N ARG A 44 -4.12 -12.76 -14.08
CA ARG A 44 -5.23 -12.90 -15.06
C ARG A 44 -5.36 -11.67 -15.95
N ASN A 45 -4.79 -10.53 -15.54
CA ASN A 45 -4.89 -9.28 -16.28
C ASN A 45 -3.58 -8.50 -16.17
N GLN A 46 -2.81 -8.48 -17.25
CA GLN A 46 -1.51 -7.80 -17.32
C GLN A 46 -1.60 -6.27 -17.14
N HIS A 47 -2.78 -5.68 -17.29
CA HIS A 47 -3.02 -4.25 -17.05
C HIS A 47 -3.52 -3.95 -15.63
N TYR A 48 -3.80 -4.97 -14.82
CA TYR A 48 -4.21 -4.75 -13.45
C TYR A 48 -3.03 -4.29 -12.62
N TRP A 49 -3.13 -3.07 -12.10
CA TRP A 49 -2.14 -2.49 -11.22
C TRP A 49 -2.83 -1.60 -10.18
N ARG A 50 -2.34 -1.61 -8.94
CA ARG A 50 -2.76 -0.70 -7.86
C ARG A 50 -1.59 -0.33 -6.98
N ALA A 51 -1.48 0.94 -6.62
CA ALA A 51 -0.39 1.47 -5.82
C ALA A 51 -0.77 1.73 -4.37
N TYR A 52 0.14 1.39 -3.47
CA TYR A 52 0.22 1.85 -2.09
C TYR A 52 1.61 2.45 -1.86
N VAL A 53 1.67 3.75 -1.59
CA VAL A 53 2.93 4.40 -1.19
C VAL A 53 2.98 4.45 0.33
N GLY A 54 4.10 4.04 0.91
CA GLY A 54 4.33 4.14 2.34
C GLY A 54 5.78 4.43 2.66
N GLN A 55 6.06 4.65 3.94
CA GLN A 55 7.40 4.87 4.46
C GLN A 55 7.56 4.27 5.85
N SER A 56 8.80 4.12 6.29
CA SER A 56 9.10 3.66 7.64
C SER A 56 10.54 3.97 8.03
N GLU A 57 10.78 4.19 9.32
CA GLU A 57 12.13 4.18 9.90
C GLU A 57 12.76 2.77 9.83
N ALA A 58 11.92 1.72 9.83
CA ALA A 58 12.32 0.33 9.70
C ALA A 58 11.55 -0.39 8.58
N PRO A 59 11.84 -0.08 7.30
CA PRO A 59 11.04 -0.54 6.15
C PRO A 59 11.05 -2.06 6.01
N LEU A 60 12.18 -2.73 6.28
CA LEU A 60 12.23 -4.20 6.22
C LEU A 60 11.24 -4.86 7.18
N LEU A 61 11.13 -4.35 8.42
CA LEU A 61 10.17 -4.87 9.40
C LEU A 61 8.74 -4.60 8.96
N ARG A 62 8.49 -3.42 8.40
CA ARG A 62 7.17 -3.04 7.89
C ARG A 62 6.74 -3.89 6.70
N ILE A 63 7.63 -4.15 5.75
CA ILE A 63 7.37 -5.02 4.60
C ILE A 63 7.10 -6.45 5.06
N LYS A 64 7.89 -6.98 6.01
CA LYS A 64 7.63 -8.29 6.62
C LYS A 64 6.27 -8.35 7.31
N HIS A 65 5.85 -7.27 7.96
CA HIS A 65 4.51 -7.16 8.56
C HIS A 65 3.41 -7.24 7.50
N HIS A 66 3.49 -6.42 6.45
CA HIS A 66 2.55 -6.48 5.32
C HIS A 66 2.41 -7.89 4.75
N MET A 67 3.55 -8.53 4.48
CA MET A 67 3.58 -9.89 3.96
C MET A 67 2.86 -10.86 4.89
N ARG A 68 3.21 -10.89 6.18
CA ARG A 68 2.56 -11.78 7.16
C ARG A 68 1.05 -11.54 7.23
N THR A 69 0.65 -10.28 7.16
CA THR A 69 -0.76 -9.87 7.21
C THR A 69 -1.52 -10.39 5.98
N ILE A 70 -0.95 -10.22 4.78
CA ILE A 70 -1.46 -10.78 3.53
C ILE A 70 -1.55 -12.32 3.60
N TYR A 71 -0.49 -12.99 4.06
CA TYR A 71 -0.45 -14.46 4.21
C TYR A 71 -1.50 -14.99 5.19
N SER A 72 -1.82 -14.21 6.22
CA SER A 72 -2.86 -14.55 7.18
C SER A 72 -4.28 -14.37 6.65
N GLY A 73 -4.44 -13.74 5.47
CA GLY A 73 -5.76 -13.47 4.87
C GLY A 73 -6.51 -12.32 5.52
N ASP A 74 -5.79 -11.44 6.21
CA ASP A 74 -6.34 -10.20 6.77
C ASP A 74 -6.94 -9.33 5.65
N HIS A 75 -7.99 -8.60 5.97
CA HIS A 75 -8.74 -7.76 5.06
C HIS A 75 -9.24 -6.48 5.76
N ASP A 76 -8.65 -6.10 6.90
CA ASP A 76 -9.03 -4.92 7.68
C ASP A 76 -8.61 -3.60 7.02
N THR A 77 -7.93 -3.67 5.88
CA THR A 77 -7.42 -2.52 5.13
C THR A 77 -7.72 -2.70 3.65
N LEU A 78 -7.92 -1.61 2.92
CA LEU A 78 -8.26 -1.68 1.48
C LEU A 78 -7.18 -2.44 0.73
N HIS A 79 -5.94 -2.20 1.11
CA HIS A 79 -4.79 -2.92 0.59
C HIS A 79 -4.96 -4.44 0.74
N TYR A 80 -5.08 -4.95 1.97
CA TYR A 80 -5.12 -6.40 2.20
C TYR A 80 -6.40 -7.03 1.63
N TYR A 81 -7.53 -6.34 1.73
CA TYR A 81 -8.78 -6.75 1.10
C TYR A 81 -8.64 -6.91 -0.43
N ILE A 82 -7.98 -5.97 -1.10
CA ILE A 82 -7.79 -6.02 -2.56
C ILE A 82 -6.92 -7.21 -2.97
N VAL A 83 -5.83 -7.49 -2.24
CA VAL A 83 -5.01 -8.69 -2.47
C VAL A 83 -5.87 -9.95 -2.27
N HIS A 84 -6.59 -10.03 -1.15
CA HIS A 84 -7.45 -11.16 -0.82
C HIS A 84 -8.53 -11.43 -1.88
N LYS A 85 -9.22 -10.38 -2.37
CA LYS A 85 -10.22 -10.49 -3.44
C LYS A 85 -9.66 -11.06 -4.75
N GLY A 86 -8.34 -11.04 -4.93
CA GLY A 86 -7.67 -11.70 -6.04
C GLY A 86 -7.80 -13.23 -6.03
N SER A 87 -8.21 -13.84 -4.92
CA SER A 87 -8.35 -15.30 -4.77
C SER A 87 -7.05 -16.05 -5.15
N GLY A 88 -5.90 -15.51 -4.73
CA GLY A 88 -4.57 -16.06 -5.03
C GLY A 88 -3.98 -15.63 -6.38
N HIS A 89 -4.72 -14.90 -7.22
CA HIS A 89 -4.21 -14.39 -8.49
C HIS A 89 -3.53 -13.02 -8.38
N ARG A 90 -3.76 -12.32 -7.26
CA ARG A 90 -3.15 -11.01 -6.98
C ARG A 90 -1.96 -11.13 -6.06
N GLN A 91 -0.95 -10.33 -6.33
CA GLN A 91 0.32 -10.36 -5.65
C GLN A 91 0.77 -8.94 -5.29
N ALA A 92 1.18 -8.73 -4.04
CA ALA A 92 1.85 -7.52 -3.58
C ALA A 92 3.35 -7.58 -3.92
N ASN A 93 3.90 -6.47 -4.41
CA ASN A 93 5.29 -6.38 -4.84
C ASN A 93 5.88 -5.07 -4.32
N PHE A 94 7.14 -5.08 -3.91
CA PHE A 94 7.74 -3.93 -3.24
C PHE A 94 8.90 -3.38 -4.05
N ILE A 95 8.94 -2.06 -4.24
CA ILE A 95 10.14 -1.35 -4.71
C ILE A 95 10.48 -0.22 -3.76
N ARG A 96 11.77 -0.01 -3.53
CA ARG A 96 12.25 1.14 -2.76
C ARG A 96 12.18 2.38 -3.63
N LEU A 97 11.56 3.44 -3.11
CA LEU A 97 11.41 4.70 -3.84
C LEU A 97 12.48 5.71 -3.44
N TRP A 98 12.79 5.82 -2.15
CA TRP A 98 13.83 6.71 -1.64
C TRP A 98 14.44 6.15 -0.36
N THR A 99 15.62 6.63 -0.01
CA THR A 99 16.25 6.49 1.31
C THR A 99 16.76 7.87 1.69
N ILE A 100 16.49 8.30 2.91
CA ILE A 100 17.06 9.55 3.41
C ILE A 100 18.26 9.25 4.31
N VAL A 101 19.44 9.67 3.85
CA VAL A 101 20.68 9.58 4.62
C VAL A 101 20.93 10.94 5.26
N TYR A 102 20.83 11.01 6.59
CA TYR A 102 21.07 12.25 7.32
C TYR A 102 22.27 12.17 8.26
N PRO A 103 23.00 13.29 8.45
CA PRO A 103 24.04 13.39 9.46
C PRO A 103 23.46 13.18 10.87
N PRO A 104 24.23 12.62 11.82
CA PRO A 104 23.80 12.40 13.20
C PRO A 104 23.34 13.66 13.95
N THR A 105 23.73 14.85 13.47
CA THR A 105 23.45 16.15 14.08
C THR A 105 22.14 16.79 13.61
N MET A 106 21.44 16.18 12.65
CA MET A 106 20.22 16.76 12.10
C MET A 106 19.01 16.52 13.01
N ASP A 107 18.17 17.55 13.13
CA ASP A 107 16.93 17.49 13.89
C ASP A 107 15.96 16.44 13.29
N THR A 108 15.35 15.64 14.16
CA THR A 108 14.37 14.62 13.78
C THR A 108 13.15 15.22 13.05
N SER A 109 12.77 16.46 13.37
CA SER A 109 11.67 17.15 12.70
C SER A 109 11.92 17.35 11.21
N VAL A 110 13.17 17.61 10.80
CA VAL A 110 13.54 17.75 9.38
C VAL A 110 13.38 16.41 8.65
N LEU A 111 13.75 15.31 9.32
CA LEU A 111 13.56 13.97 8.79
C LEU A 111 12.07 13.69 8.55
N VAL A 112 11.23 13.90 9.57
CA VAL A 112 9.79 13.66 9.49
C VAL A 112 9.14 14.51 8.39
N VAL A 113 9.45 15.80 8.33
CA VAL A 113 8.89 16.71 7.32
C VAL A 113 9.30 16.28 5.92
N THR A 114 10.59 15.97 5.71
CA THR A 114 11.09 15.54 4.41
C THR A 114 10.44 14.23 3.97
N SER A 115 10.37 13.27 4.88
CA SER A 115 9.68 11.99 4.69
C SER A 115 8.22 12.16 4.26
N ASN A 116 7.47 13.03 4.94
CA ASN A 116 6.07 13.30 4.64
C ASN A 116 5.89 14.00 3.29
N VAL A 117 6.80 14.92 2.94
CA VAL A 117 6.80 15.58 1.63
C VAL A 117 7.07 14.57 0.52
N LEU A 118 8.06 13.69 0.70
CA LEU A 118 8.39 12.64 -0.28
C LEU A 118 7.23 11.65 -0.44
N GLU A 119 6.58 11.25 0.66
CA GLU A 119 5.39 10.40 0.61
C GLU A 119 4.26 11.07 -0.17
N MET A 120 3.98 12.36 0.07
CA MET A 120 2.97 13.12 -0.68
C MET A 120 3.30 13.22 -2.17
N VAL A 121 4.55 13.54 -2.52
CA VAL A 121 5.00 13.63 -3.92
C VAL A 121 4.83 12.29 -4.64
N MET A 122 5.27 11.20 -4.02
CA MET A 122 5.15 9.87 -4.60
C MET A 122 3.69 9.41 -4.65
N THR A 123 2.88 9.73 -3.65
CA THR A 123 1.44 9.46 -3.63
C THR A 123 0.73 10.11 -4.83
N ARG A 124 1.10 11.35 -5.18
CA ARG A 124 0.61 12.01 -6.39
C ARG A 124 1.09 11.31 -7.65
N ALA A 125 2.38 11.01 -7.75
CA ALA A 125 3.00 10.43 -8.94
C ALA A 125 2.40 9.05 -9.28
N PHE A 126 2.17 8.22 -8.26
CA PHE A 126 1.59 6.88 -8.42
C PHE A 126 0.07 6.86 -8.27
N GLN A 127 -0.56 8.02 -8.04
CA GLN A 127 -1.98 8.16 -7.73
C GLN A 127 -2.45 7.15 -6.68
N SER A 128 -1.64 6.96 -5.64
CA SER A 128 -1.87 5.90 -4.65
C SER A 128 -2.95 6.27 -3.64
N HIS A 129 -3.52 7.47 -3.71
CA HIS A 129 -4.65 7.91 -2.89
C HIS A 129 -5.97 7.96 -3.66
N LEU A 130 -7.05 8.14 -2.93
CA LEU A 130 -8.36 8.45 -3.50
C LEU A 130 -8.32 9.77 -4.29
N PRO A 131 -9.03 9.86 -5.43
CA PRO A 131 -9.10 11.05 -6.26
C PRO A 131 -9.41 12.32 -5.47
N GLU A 132 -10.37 12.27 -4.55
CA GLU A 132 -10.81 13.44 -3.78
C GLU A 132 -9.68 13.98 -2.89
N VAL A 133 -8.82 13.11 -2.39
CA VAL A 133 -7.65 13.49 -1.58
C VAL A 133 -6.57 14.08 -2.46
N LEU A 134 -6.31 13.48 -3.63
CA LEU A 134 -5.34 14.02 -4.58
C LEU A 134 -5.78 15.41 -5.09
N GLU A 135 -7.04 15.57 -5.46
CA GLU A 135 -7.62 16.84 -5.91
C GLU A 135 -7.53 17.92 -4.82
N LYS A 136 -7.85 17.55 -3.57
CA LYS A 136 -7.76 18.46 -2.43
C LYS A 136 -6.36 19.04 -2.25
N TYR A 137 -5.31 18.25 -2.41
CA TYR A 137 -3.93 18.68 -2.13
C TYR A 137 -3.15 19.14 -3.36
N PHE A 138 -3.50 18.67 -4.56
CA PHE A 138 -2.73 18.89 -5.78
C PHE A 138 -3.53 19.51 -6.93
N GLY A 139 -4.84 19.72 -6.75
CA GLY A 139 -5.74 20.15 -7.83
C GLY A 139 -6.00 19.04 -8.85
N GLY A 140 -6.47 19.40 -10.04
CA GLY A 140 -6.66 18.44 -11.13
C GLY A 140 -5.33 17.77 -11.56
N PRO A 141 -5.40 16.62 -12.24
CA PRO A 141 -4.20 15.96 -12.75
C PRO A 141 -3.42 16.90 -13.68
N PRO A 142 -2.07 16.86 -13.65
CA PRO A 142 -1.23 17.82 -14.35
C PRO A 142 -1.33 17.77 -15.89
N ASP A 143 -1.97 16.74 -16.46
CA ASP A 143 -1.71 16.34 -17.83
C ASP A 143 -2.87 16.59 -18.81
N MET A 144 -4.04 17.03 -18.36
CA MET A 144 -5.16 17.40 -19.23
C MET A 144 -6.24 18.16 -18.46
N GLU A 145 -6.66 19.32 -18.97
CA GLU A 145 -7.81 20.03 -18.46
C GLU A 145 -9.07 19.13 -18.57
N GLY A 146 -9.77 18.93 -17.46
CA GLY A 146 -10.92 18.02 -17.37
C GLY A 146 -10.56 16.53 -17.16
N SER A 147 -9.28 16.17 -17.06
CA SER A 147 -8.88 14.81 -16.67
C SER A 147 -9.15 14.53 -15.19
N LYS A 148 -9.33 13.26 -14.84
CA LYS A 148 -9.57 12.79 -13.46
C LYS A 148 -8.47 11.84 -13.03
N TYR A 149 -8.21 11.78 -11.73
CA TYR A 149 -7.38 10.72 -11.18
C TYR A 149 -8.02 9.35 -11.40
N SER A 150 -7.17 8.33 -11.54
CA SER A 150 -7.55 6.96 -11.91
C SER A 150 -8.45 6.23 -10.92
N GLY A 151 -8.49 6.64 -9.65
CA GLY A 151 -9.30 5.98 -8.61
C GLY A 151 -8.80 4.62 -8.15
N VAL A 152 -7.60 4.19 -8.58
CA VAL A 152 -7.07 2.83 -8.29
C VAL A 152 -6.10 2.77 -7.10
N GLY A 153 -5.86 3.90 -6.42
CA GLY A 153 -5.00 4.00 -5.25
C GLY A 153 -5.48 3.17 -4.05
N LEU A 154 -4.54 2.74 -3.21
CA LEU A 154 -4.79 1.90 -2.02
C LEU A 154 -4.60 2.63 -0.69
N ASN A 155 -4.04 3.84 -0.70
CA ASN A 155 -3.99 4.72 0.47
C ASN A 155 -5.39 5.28 0.72
N ILE A 156 -5.96 4.98 1.89
CA ILE A 156 -7.29 5.47 2.30
C ILE A 156 -7.18 6.73 3.16
N VAL A 157 -6.05 6.90 3.86
CA VAL A 157 -5.86 7.99 4.82
C VAL A 157 -4.87 8.99 4.28
N PRO A 158 -5.17 10.30 4.29
CA PRO A 158 -4.20 11.32 3.89
C PRO A 158 -2.90 11.15 4.66
N PRO A 159 -1.72 11.31 4.01
CA PRO A 159 -0.40 11.15 4.63
C PRO A 159 -0.14 12.07 5.84
N GLN A 160 -1.00 13.08 6.06
CA GLN A 160 -0.87 14.08 7.14
C GLN A 160 -1.50 13.67 8.48
N SER A 161 -2.06 12.45 8.61
CA SER A 161 -2.71 12.00 9.85
C SER A 161 -1.76 11.33 10.87
N GLY A 162 -0.46 11.27 10.59
CA GLY A 162 0.55 10.58 11.41
C GLY A 162 1.76 11.44 11.75
N PHE A 163 1.57 12.58 12.43
CA PHE A 163 2.67 13.42 12.93
C PHE A 163 3.49 12.78 14.10
N THR A 164 3.56 11.46 14.19
CA THR A 164 4.37 10.75 15.19
C THR A 164 5.33 9.76 14.54
N LYS A 165 6.56 9.78 15.05
CA LYS A 165 7.75 9.02 14.61
C LYS A 165 7.52 7.50 14.50
N SER A 166 6.49 6.98 15.17
CA SER A 166 6.11 5.57 15.24
C SER A 166 5.06 5.13 14.23
N ASP A 167 4.32 6.06 13.62
CA ASP A 167 3.00 5.77 13.09
C ASP A 167 2.80 6.18 11.63
N SER A 168 3.59 5.56 10.74
CA SER A 168 3.00 5.13 9.48
C SER A 168 2.05 3.98 9.83
N LEU A 169 0.87 4.28 10.35
CA LEU A 169 -0.12 3.28 10.74
C LEU A 169 -1.00 2.98 9.53
N ILE A 170 -0.90 1.74 9.06
CA ILE A 170 -2.04 1.08 8.41
C ILE A 170 -3.03 0.88 9.54
N TRP A 171 -3.91 1.86 9.72
CA TRP A 171 -5.03 1.71 10.63
C TRP A 171 -5.98 0.66 10.06
N THR A 172 -6.44 -0.25 10.91
CA THR A 172 -7.61 -1.11 10.68
C THR A 172 -8.82 -0.21 10.38
N PHE A 173 -9.34 -0.24 9.16
CA PHE A 173 -10.53 0.51 8.77
C PHE A 173 -11.77 -0.35 8.92
N ASN A 174 -12.77 0.18 9.63
CA ASN A 174 -14.11 -0.40 9.60
C ASN A 174 -14.83 0.02 8.31
N PHE A 175 -14.85 -0.86 7.31
CA PHE A 175 -15.48 -0.64 6.00
C PHE A 175 -16.99 -0.36 6.03
N ARG A 176 -17.66 -0.36 7.20
CA ARG A 176 -19.09 -0.02 7.32
C ARG A 176 -19.44 1.39 6.79
N ARG A 177 -18.46 2.28 6.58
CA ARG A 177 -18.65 3.64 6.07
C ARG A 177 -18.33 3.84 4.59
N TYR A 178 -18.01 2.78 3.85
CA TYR A 178 -17.67 2.86 2.43
C TYR A 178 -18.46 1.80 1.66
N ILE A 179 -19.12 2.21 0.57
CA ILE A 179 -19.72 1.27 -0.37
C ILE A 179 -18.71 1.07 -1.48
N LEU A 180 -18.19 -0.16 -1.59
CA LEU A 180 -17.49 -0.61 -2.77
C LEU A 180 -18.52 -0.76 -3.89
N SER A 181 -18.39 0.05 -4.94
CA SER A 181 -19.15 -0.15 -6.16
C SER A 181 -18.76 -1.52 -6.75
N PRO A 182 -19.71 -2.46 -6.91
CA PRO A 182 -19.43 -3.81 -7.41
C PRO A 182 -18.77 -3.81 -8.80
N GLU A 183 -18.90 -2.71 -9.54
CA GLU A 183 -18.47 -2.59 -10.93
C GLU A 183 -17.28 -1.65 -11.13
N SER A 184 -16.96 -0.73 -10.20
CA SER A 184 -15.87 0.25 -10.40
C SER A 184 -14.63 0.06 -9.53
N PHE A 185 -14.63 -0.84 -8.53
CA PHE A 185 -13.48 -0.99 -7.62
C PHE A 185 -12.98 0.33 -6.97
N GLU A 186 -13.86 1.33 -6.93
CA GLU A 186 -13.70 2.63 -6.27
C GLU A 186 -14.27 2.53 -4.86
N ALA A 187 -13.64 3.19 -3.90
CA ALA A 187 -14.16 3.35 -2.55
C ALA A 187 -14.71 4.77 -2.40
N ALA A 188 -16.04 4.92 -2.38
CA ALA A 188 -16.70 6.19 -2.13
C ALA A 188 -17.06 6.32 -0.65
N LEU A 189 -16.85 7.51 -0.07
CA LEU A 189 -17.24 7.84 1.30
C LEU A 189 -18.78 7.82 1.41
N LEU A 190 -19.37 7.17 2.42
CA LEU A 190 -20.80 7.31 2.68
C LEU A 190 -21.11 8.74 3.09
N GLU A 191 -21.80 9.47 2.22
CA GLU A 191 -22.41 10.76 2.55
C GLU A 191 -23.28 10.61 3.82
N PRO A 192 -23.11 11.46 4.85
CA PRO A 192 -24.01 11.45 5.98
C PRO A 192 -25.42 11.76 5.48
N LYS A 193 -26.39 10.92 5.85
CA LYS A 193 -27.81 11.20 5.58
C LYS A 193 -28.09 12.62 6.05
N ARG A 194 -28.39 13.54 5.11
CA ARG A 194 -28.99 14.82 5.47
C ARG A 194 -30.22 14.49 6.29
N GLN A 195 -30.20 14.86 7.57
CA GLN A 195 -31.43 14.99 8.34
C GLN A 195 -32.26 16.03 7.60
N GLN A 196 -33.26 15.55 6.86
CA GLN A 196 -34.38 16.39 6.47
C GLN A 196 -35.09 16.76 7.78
N CYS A 197 -34.94 18.03 8.18
CA CYS A 197 -35.92 18.69 9.03
C CYS A 197 -37.18 18.98 8.21
#